data_AF-A0A8J8FNP5-F1
#
_entry.id   AF-A0A8J8FNP5-F1
#
_cell.length_a   1.000
_cell.length_b   1.000
_cell.length_c   1.000
_cell.angle_alpha   90.00
_cell.angle_beta   90.00
_cell.angle_gamma   90.00
#
_symmetry.space_group_name_H-M   'P 1'
#
loop_
_entity.id
_entity.type
_entity.pdbx_description
1 polymer ?
#
loop_
_entity_poly.entity_id
_entity_poly.type
_entity_poly.pdbx_seq_one_letter_code
_entity_poly.pdbx_strand_id
1 'polypeptide(L)'
;MNTRYTKIITLICLSLILASCATKASKSAKNSGNDHLNPAKQLTTIPYPTGPFEGPQHYKVSDLLPQSMIFGRNHSIDRNVLNDGYLFLYTIHSPYGKIRAVSTAMAYKRVQEINAIAKIEEKSKLKEFGGGVYEKGKDVVVGAYTLVTSPVDTVTNAVSGVGKIFKRAGENVIEQSRSDAEDNRLKSVIGFAKTKRDYAYDMNVDVYSRNPLLQDSLDNLTWSGYSGNLAMSLVVAGVTGPITTATGTTNLLNKVFRDTAPADLRIMNRKKLLNMSISEGTIDLFIENGMFTPREQTVIVSSLDAMKNTADRSAFIKFATSTNEPDVAFFRQRQAEMYSNFNRVFSPVSRFIGLGTFVAGLTTKNNLVLCLPLDHLLWTADVAKVATFLSHQASSKLGINKKQMVLAGTASPMAKQKLKELGWSISERMF
;
A
#
# COMPACT_ATOMS: atom_id res chain seq x y z
N MET A 1 -54.61 -79.43 -18.51
CA MET A 1 -55.78 -79.24 -19.39
C MET A 1 -55.60 -77.91 -20.13
N ASN A 2 -55.87 -77.93 -21.44
CA ASN A 2 -55.88 -76.84 -22.43
C ASN A 2 -54.55 -76.27 -22.95
N THR A 3 -53.94 -77.12 -23.79
CA THR A 3 -53.70 -76.93 -25.24
C THR A 3 -53.21 -75.59 -25.80
N ARG A 4 -52.05 -75.69 -26.47
CA ARG A 4 -51.44 -74.80 -27.46
C ARG A 4 -52.40 -74.38 -28.58
N TYR A 5 -52.20 -73.17 -29.11
CA TYR A 5 -52.32 -72.92 -30.54
C TYR A 5 -51.16 -72.07 -31.08
N THR A 6 -50.72 -72.52 -32.24
CA THR A 6 -49.57 -72.13 -33.05
C THR A 6 -50.01 -71.15 -34.15
N LYS A 7 -49.14 -70.21 -34.55
CA LYS A 7 -48.80 -69.80 -35.95
C LYS A 7 -47.95 -68.52 -35.88
N ILE A 8 -46.63 -68.57 -36.12
CA ILE A 8 -45.92 -68.64 -37.42
C ILE A 8 -46.25 -67.43 -38.30
N ILE A 9 -45.26 -66.55 -38.54
CA ILE A 9 -44.62 -66.28 -39.86
C ILE A 9 -43.58 -65.16 -39.64
N THR A 10 -42.27 -65.50 -39.62
CA THR A 10 -41.25 -65.34 -40.71
C THR A 10 -40.93 -63.86 -41.00
N LEU A 11 -39.71 -63.36 -41.16
CA LEU A 11 -38.36 -63.91 -41.40
C LEU A 11 -37.39 -62.68 -41.42
N ILE A 12 -36.08 -62.94 -41.45
CA ILE A 12 -34.98 -62.09 -41.99
C ILE A 12 -34.28 -61.20 -40.94
N CYS A 13 -33.17 -61.65 -40.35
CA CYS A 13 -31.77 -61.66 -40.83
C CYS A 13 -30.99 -60.50 -40.18
N LEU A 14 -30.28 -60.75 -39.08
CA LEU A 14 -28.84 -61.07 -39.04
C LEU A 14 -27.94 -59.91 -39.50
N SER A 15 -27.44 -59.15 -38.53
CA SER A 15 -26.02 -58.78 -38.48
C SER A 15 -25.63 -58.49 -37.04
N LEU A 16 -24.82 -59.39 -36.47
CA LEU A 16 -24.01 -59.14 -35.28
C LEU A 16 -22.91 -58.15 -35.65
N ILE A 17 -22.79 -57.04 -34.92
CA ILE A 17 -21.49 -56.43 -34.61
C ILE A 17 -21.49 -55.96 -33.15
N LEU A 18 -20.76 -56.75 -32.34
CA LEU A 18 -20.06 -56.44 -31.09
C LEU A 18 -20.45 -55.17 -30.31
N ALA A 19 -21.09 -55.37 -29.16
CA ALA A 19 -21.16 -54.39 -28.09
C ALA A 19 -19.78 -54.28 -27.42
N SER A 20 -19.18 -53.09 -27.46
CA SER A 20 -18.17 -52.67 -26.49
C SER A 20 -18.67 -51.38 -25.83
N CYS A 21 -18.83 -51.43 -24.51
CA CYS A 21 -19.33 -50.34 -23.69
C CYS A 21 -18.44 -49.09 -23.83
N ALA A 22 -19.05 -47.98 -24.22
CA ALA A 22 -18.57 -46.64 -23.90
C ALA A 22 -19.78 -45.75 -23.57
N THR A 23 -19.86 -45.35 -22.30
CA THR A 23 -20.87 -44.48 -21.71
C THR A 23 -20.93 -43.15 -22.47
N LYS A 24 -22.06 -42.87 -23.13
CA LYS A 24 -22.32 -41.57 -23.74
C LYS A 24 -22.50 -40.51 -22.63
N ALA A 25 -21.59 -39.54 -22.60
CA ALA A 25 -21.79 -38.30 -21.87
C ALA A 25 -23.02 -37.55 -22.43
N SER A 26 -24.02 -37.34 -21.57
CA SER A 26 -25.22 -36.57 -21.88
C SER A 26 -24.87 -35.09 -22.03
N LYS A 27 -25.22 -34.53 -23.19
CA LYS A 27 -25.27 -33.08 -23.43
C LYS A 27 -26.38 -32.46 -22.58
N SER A 28 -26.00 -31.84 -21.46
CA SER A 28 -26.78 -30.76 -20.86
C SER A 28 -25.84 -29.74 -20.23
N ALA A 29 -25.35 -28.82 -21.06
CA ALA A 29 -24.72 -27.59 -20.63
C ALA A 29 -25.07 -26.51 -21.64
N LYS A 30 -26.33 -26.04 -21.58
CA LYS A 30 -26.74 -24.76 -22.11
C LYS A 30 -27.27 -23.92 -20.95
N ASN A 31 -26.67 -22.74 -20.81
CA ASN A 31 -27.17 -21.56 -20.12
C ASN A 31 -27.20 -21.57 -18.58
N SER A 32 -26.06 -21.25 -17.97
CA SER A 32 -25.99 -20.08 -17.08
C SER A 32 -24.59 -19.46 -17.20
N GLY A 33 -24.46 -18.49 -18.10
CA GLY A 33 -23.25 -17.68 -18.17
C GLY A 33 -23.18 -16.82 -16.92
N ASN A 34 -22.12 -17.00 -16.12
CA ASN A 34 -21.72 -16.06 -15.08
C ASN A 34 -21.24 -14.75 -15.73
N ASP A 35 -22.15 -13.94 -16.28
CA ASP A 35 -21.83 -12.63 -16.89
C ASP A 35 -21.69 -11.53 -15.82
N HIS A 36 -21.80 -11.87 -14.52
CA HIS A 36 -21.71 -10.93 -13.40
C HIS A 36 -20.29 -10.63 -12.91
N LEU A 37 -19.25 -11.16 -13.55
CA LEU A 37 -17.86 -11.04 -13.05
C LEU A 37 -16.84 -10.59 -14.10
N ASN A 38 -17.28 -10.06 -15.25
CA ASN A 38 -16.35 -9.42 -16.18
C ASN A 38 -16.31 -7.90 -15.96
N PRO A 39 -15.35 -7.35 -15.20
CA PRO A 39 -15.23 -5.91 -15.00
C PRO A 39 -15.05 -5.15 -16.31
N ALA A 40 -14.54 -5.80 -17.37
CA ALA A 40 -14.29 -5.16 -18.66
C ALA A 40 -15.55 -4.79 -19.44
N LYS A 41 -16.60 -5.62 -19.37
CA LYS A 41 -17.91 -5.30 -19.97
C LYS A 41 -18.67 -4.21 -19.19
N GLN A 42 -18.41 -4.07 -17.88
CA GLN A 42 -19.12 -3.10 -17.05
C GLN A 42 -18.65 -1.66 -17.27
N LEU A 43 -17.38 -1.45 -17.64
CA LEU A 43 -16.87 -0.09 -17.91
C LEU A 43 -17.39 0.48 -19.24
N THR A 44 -17.71 -0.36 -20.23
CA THR A 44 -18.27 0.10 -21.53
C THR A 44 -19.71 0.61 -21.46
N THR A 45 -20.44 0.34 -20.36
CA THR A 45 -21.83 0.81 -20.18
C THR A 45 -21.96 1.98 -19.20
N ILE A 46 -20.90 2.34 -18.48
CA ILE A 46 -20.89 3.48 -17.55
C ILE A 46 -20.49 4.72 -18.36
N PRO A 47 -21.34 5.75 -18.44
CA PRO A 47 -21.02 6.98 -19.17
C PRO A 47 -19.73 7.61 -18.64
N TYR A 48 -18.83 8.00 -19.54
CA TYR A 48 -17.70 8.82 -19.14
C TYR A 48 -18.23 10.14 -18.58
N PRO A 49 -17.73 10.58 -17.41
CA PRO A 49 -18.15 11.87 -16.87
C PRO A 49 -17.75 12.98 -17.84
N THR A 50 -18.60 14.00 -17.94
CA THR A 50 -18.32 15.23 -18.67
C THR A 50 -17.95 16.34 -17.69
N GLY A 51 -17.12 17.29 -18.15
CA GLY A 51 -16.54 18.35 -17.31
C GLY A 51 -17.56 19.33 -16.73
N PRO A 52 -17.11 20.31 -15.92
CA PRO A 52 -15.71 20.70 -15.74
C PRO A 52 -14.89 19.76 -14.87
N PHE A 53 -13.58 19.70 -15.12
CA PHE A 53 -12.60 18.95 -14.34
C PHE A 53 -11.47 19.86 -13.86
N GLU A 54 -10.91 19.50 -12.71
CA GLU A 54 -9.66 20.08 -12.22
C GLU A 54 -8.45 19.36 -12.84
N GLY A 55 -7.32 20.04 -12.91
CA GLY A 55 -6.02 19.45 -13.24
C GLY A 55 -5.08 19.44 -12.03
N PRO A 56 -3.86 18.92 -12.16
CA PRO A 56 -2.82 19.09 -11.16
C PRO A 56 -2.62 20.56 -10.80
N GLN A 57 -2.44 20.86 -9.51
CA GLN A 57 -2.37 22.22 -8.99
C GLN A 57 -1.15 22.40 -8.08
N HIS A 58 -0.56 23.59 -8.11
CA HIS A 58 0.53 23.96 -7.21
C HIS A 58 -0.02 24.67 -5.97
N TYR A 59 0.54 24.32 -4.82
CA TYR A 59 0.20 24.89 -3.52
C TYR A 59 1.44 25.48 -2.88
N LYS A 60 1.27 26.54 -2.09
CA LYS A 60 2.36 27.05 -1.25
C LYS A 60 2.54 26.10 -0.08
N VAL A 61 3.76 25.65 0.17
CA VAL A 61 4.06 24.73 1.27
C VAL A 61 3.68 25.28 2.65
N SER A 62 3.69 26.61 2.80
CA SER A 62 3.23 27.33 4.01
C SER A 62 1.76 27.08 4.35
N ASP A 63 0.96 26.72 3.37
CA ASP A 63 -0.48 26.47 3.54
C ASP A 63 -0.74 24.98 3.88
N LEU A 64 0.28 24.13 3.73
CA LEU A 64 0.19 22.68 3.87
C LEU A 64 0.86 22.15 5.14
N LEU A 65 2.00 22.74 5.52
CA LEU A 65 2.87 22.23 6.57
C LEU A 65 3.20 23.32 7.60
N PRO A 66 3.41 22.95 8.88
CA PRO A 66 3.90 23.90 9.87
C PRO A 66 5.33 24.33 9.56
N GLN A 67 5.72 25.53 9.99
CA GLN A 67 7.03 26.12 9.67
C GLN A 67 8.22 25.23 10.06
N SER A 68 8.14 24.53 11.20
CA SER A 68 9.18 23.60 11.67
C SER A 68 9.40 22.39 10.74
N MET A 69 8.38 22.05 9.94
CA MET A 69 8.47 21.01 8.93
C MET A 69 9.01 21.55 7.61
N ILE A 70 8.74 22.82 7.28
CA ILE A 70 9.21 23.46 6.04
C ILE A 70 10.70 23.77 6.14
N PHE A 71 11.15 24.32 7.27
CA PHE A 71 12.55 24.66 7.52
C PHE A 71 12.99 24.05 8.84
N GLY A 72 14.00 23.18 8.78
CA GLY A 72 14.67 22.65 9.95
C GLY A 72 16.18 22.82 9.84
N ARG A 73 16.88 22.44 10.91
CA ARG A 73 18.35 22.53 10.97
C ARG A 73 19.04 21.81 9.81
N ASN A 74 18.48 20.70 9.35
CA ASN A 74 19.10 19.79 8.40
C ASN A 74 18.32 19.69 7.08
N HIS A 75 17.26 20.49 6.90
CA HIS A 75 16.39 20.39 5.73
C HIS A 75 15.63 21.68 5.40
N SER A 76 15.22 21.82 4.15
CA SER A 76 14.22 22.77 3.69
C SER A 76 13.33 22.15 2.62
N ILE A 77 12.06 22.55 2.53
CA ILE A 77 11.11 22.05 1.52
C ILE A 77 10.84 23.11 0.46
N ASP A 78 10.71 22.68 -0.80
CA ASP A 78 10.34 23.57 -1.91
C ASP A 78 9.09 24.40 -1.58
N ARG A 79 9.13 25.69 -1.94
CA ARG A 79 8.04 26.63 -1.67
C ARG A 79 6.74 26.23 -2.37
N ASN A 80 6.85 25.70 -3.58
CA ASN A 80 5.73 25.27 -4.42
C ASN A 80 5.68 23.74 -4.43
N VAL A 81 4.52 23.19 -4.06
CA VAL A 81 4.29 21.75 -3.98
C VAL A 81 3.21 21.37 -4.96
N LEU A 82 3.48 20.42 -5.85
CA LEU A 82 2.50 19.91 -6.80
C LEU A 82 1.55 18.94 -6.08
N ASN A 83 0.26 19.13 -6.27
CA ASN A 83 -0.77 18.12 -6.04
C ASN A 83 -1.13 17.47 -7.38
N ASP A 84 -0.99 16.14 -7.48
CA ASP A 84 -1.27 15.39 -8.71
C ASP A 84 -2.76 15.00 -8.88
N GLY A 85 -3.64 15.60 -8.08
CA GLY A 85 -5.05 15.24 -7.92
C GLY A 85 -5.34 14.40 -6.68
N TYR A 86 -4.30 13.85 -6.03
CA TYR A 86 -4.40 12.86 -4.96
C TYR A 86 -3.49 13.19 -3.78
N LEU A 87 -2.19 13.31 -4.05
CA LEU A 87 -1.12 13.44 -3.08
C LEU A 87 -0.30 14.68 -3.37
N PHE A 88 0.25 15.28 -2.32
CA PHE A 88 1.27 16.32 -2.48
C PHE A 88 2.64 15.68 -2.74
N LEU A 89 3.35 16.20 -3.74
CA LEU A 89 4.68 15.75 -4.15
C LEU A 89 5.72 16.75 -3.67
N TYR A 90 6.37 16.43 -2.55
CA TYR A 90 7.35 17.29 -1.92
C TYR A 90 8.77 16.99 -2.42
N THR A 91 9.58 18.04 -2.54
CA THR A 91 11.03 17.96 -2.67
C THR A 91 11.64 18.54 -1.41
N ILE A 92 12.43 17.72 -0.72
CA ILE A 92 13.13 18.08 0.51
C ILE A 92 14.61 18.21 0.17
N HIS A 93 15.17 19.39 0.40
CA HIS A 93 16.60 19.66 0.30
C HIS A 93 17.25 19.40 1.65
N SER A 94 18.41 18.78 1.64
CA SER A 94 19.23 18.51 2.82
C SER A 94 20.70 18.60 2.44
N PRO A 95 21.62 18.88 3.38
CA PRO A 95 23.06 18.73 3.13
C PRO A 95 23.42 17.33 2.59
N TYR A 96 22.63 16.31 2.92
CA TYR A 96 22.83 14.92 2.50
C TYR A 96 22.32 14.60 1.10
N GLY A 97 21.59 15.53 0.47
CA GLY A 97 21.01 15.35 -0.87
C GLY A 97 19.55 15.78 -0.94
N LYS A 98 18.99 15.70 -2.16
CA LYS A 98 17.58 15.98 -2.44
C LYS A 98 16.75 14.71 -2.32
N ILE A 99 15.68 14.75 -1.54
CA ILE A 99 14.79 13.60 -1.31
C ILE A 99 13.38 13.97 -1.78
N ARG A 100 12.78 13.11 -2.61
CA ARG A 100 11.36 13.20 -2.96
C ARG A 100 10.51 12.52 -1.90
N ALA A 101 9.36 13.11 -1.59
CA ALA A 101 8.35 12.51 -0.73
C ALA A 101 6.97 12.59 -1.40
N VAL A 102 6.41 11.41 -1.69
CA VAL A 102 5.09 11.25 -2.28
C VAL A 102 4.09 11.07 -1.15
N SER A 103 3.27 12.09 -0.91
CA SER A 103 2.41 12.34 0.26
C SER A 103 3.04 13.15 1.39
N THR A 104 2.18 13.83 2.13
CA THR A 104 2.49 14.59 3.35
C THR A 104 3.05 13.67 4.43
N ALA A 105 2.44 12.49 4.60
CA ALA A 105 2.94 11.49 5.53
C ALA A 105 4.37 11.02 5.21
N MET A 106 4.68 10.82 3.92
CA MET A 106 6.04 10.49 3.51
C MET A 106 7.00 11.65 3.78
N ALA A 107 6.56 12.90 3.61
CA ALA A 107 7.41 14.06 3.90
C ALA A 107 7.86 14.06 5.37
N TYR A 108 6.92 13.90 6.31
CA TYR A 108 7.23 13.77 7.74
C TYR A 108 8.20 12.62 8.02
N LYS A 109 7.99 11.45 7.39
CA LYS A 109 8.92 10.32 7.49
C LYS A 109 10.32 10.69 7.00
N ARG A 110 10.45 11.33 5.83
CA ARG A 110 11.75 11.71 5.26
C ARG A 110 12.48 12.77 6.09
N VAL A 111 11.77 13.72 6.69
CA VAL A 111 12.41 14.70 7.59
C VAL A 111 12.91 14.04 8.88
N GLN A 112 12.17 13.10 9.47
CA GLN A 112 12.68 12.31 10.60
C GLN A 112 13.97 11.56 10.23
N GLU A 113 14.02 10.96 9.05
CA GLU A 113 15.20 10.25 8.55
C GLU A 113 16.39 11.16 8.31
N ILE A 114 16.18 12.35 7.75
CA ILE A 114 17.22 13.38 7.58
C ILE A 114 17.80 13.79 8.95
N ASN A 115 16.96 13.95 9.96
CA ASN A 115 17.41 14.28 11.32
C ASN A 115 18.20 13.13 11.96
N ALA A 116 17.84 11.88 11.66
CA ALA A 116 18.62 10.72 12.08
C ALA A 116 19.99 10.65 11.39
N ILE A 117 20.05 10.86 10.07
CA ILE A 117 21.33 10.95 9.33
C ILE A 117 22.23 12.02 9.96
N ALA A 118 21.68 13.21 10.23
CA ALA A 118 22.43 14.28 10.88
C ALA A 118 22.96 13.89 12.26
N LYS A 119 22.17 13.13 13.02
CA LYS A 119 22.59 12.67 14.35
C LYS A 119 23.73 11.65 14.27
N ILE A 120 23.67 10.73 13.30
CA ILE A 120 24.74 9.77 13.02
C ILE A 120 26.03 10.54 12.69
N GLU A 121 25.97 11.52 11.79
CA GLU A 121 27.16 12.29 11.39
C GLU A 121 27.77 13.12 12.53
N GLU A 122 26.94 13.84 13.30
CA GLU A 122 27.38 14.63 14.46
C GLU A 122 28.20 13.76 15.43
N LYS A 123 27.71 12.54 15.66
CA LYS A 123 28.31 11.58 16.59
C LYS A 123 29.56 10.90 16.01
N SER A 124 29.60 10.64 14.70
CA SER A 124 30.80 10.15 14.02
C SER A 124 31.96 11.16 14.07
N LYS A 125 31.68 12.45 13.81
CA LYS A 125 32.71 13.53 13.85
C LYS A 125 33.34 13.69 15.23
N LEU A 126 32.55 13.61 16.31
CA LEU A 126 33.07 13.71 17.68
C LEU A 126 34.11 12.62 18.01
N LYS A 127 34.00 11.43 17.40
CA LYS A 127 34.97 10.33 17.59
C LYS A 127 36.32 10.66 16.95
N GLU A 128 36.33 11.32 15.79
CA GLU A 128 37.55 11.72 15.08
C GLU A 128 38.36 12.78 15.84
N PHE A 129 37.71 13.60 16.68
CA PHE A 129 38.36 14.63 17.50
C PHE A 129 38.83 14.13 18.88
N GLY A 130 38.32 13.01 19.40
CA GLY A 130 38.56 12.56 20.78
C GLY A 130 39.54 11.39 20.96
N GLY A 131 39.97 10.74 19.88
CA GLY A 131 40.94 9.64 19.93
C GLY A 131 41.47 9.33 18.55
N GLY A 132 42.76 9.55 18.33
CA GLY A 132 43.41 9.55 17.02
C GLY A 132 43.12 8.31 16.18
N VAL A 133 42.33 8.51 15.12
CA VAL A 133 42.39 7.78 13.85
C VAL A 133 42.19 8.81 12.75
N TYR A 134 43.21 9.65 12.54
CA TYR A 134 43.32 10.46 11.32
C TYR A 134 43.90 9.53 10.25
N GLU A 135 43.06 8.85 9.45
CA GLU A 135 43.39 8.49 8.05
C GLU A 135 42.35 7.69 7.23
N LYS A 136 41.09 7.48 7.66
CA LYS A 136 40.10 6.76 6.80
C LYS A 136 38.69 7.38 6.72
N GLY A 137 38.55 8.69 6.98
CA GLY A 137 37.24 9.38 6.97
C GLY A 137 36.92 10.19 5.70
N LYS A 138 37.89 10.46 4.82
CA LYS A 138 37.71 11.40 3.70
C LYS A 138 37.06 10.78 2.46
N ASP A 139 37.15 9.46 2.26
CA ASP A 139 36.74 8.82 1.00
C ASP A 139 35.25 8.40 0.95
N VAL A 140 34.58 8.29 2.10
CA VAL A 140 33.15 7.89 2.16
C VAL A 140 32.21 9.06 1.81
N VAL A 141 32.66 10.30 2.00
CA VAL A 141 31.83 11.49 1.75
C VAL A 141 31.71 11.81 0.26
N VAL A 142 32.69 11.43 -0.57
CA VAL A 142 32.69 11.79 -2.00
C VAL A 142 32.05 10.70 -2.88
N GLY A 143 32.12 9.42 -2.48
CA GLY A 143 31.63 8.30 -3.30
C GLY A 143 30.10 8.16 -3.42
N ALA A 144 29.32 8.76 -2.52
CA ALA A 144 27.86 8.66 -2.52
C ALA A 144 27.16 9.74 -3.35
N TYR A 145 27.83 10.86 -3.68
CA TYR A 145 27.21 11.98 -4.39
C TYR A 145 26.94 11.69 -5.88
N THR A 146 27.62 10.71 -6.48
CA THR A 146 27.59 10.46 -7.93
C THR A 146 26.43 9.61 -8.42
N LEU A 147 25.55 9.10 -7.53
CA LEU A 147 24.44 8.21 -7.91
C LEU A 147 23.05 8.87 -7.87
N VAL A 148 22.94 10.16 -7.57
CA VAL A 148 21.64 10.88 -7.57
C VAL A 148 21.73 12.18 -8.37
N THR A 149 22.21 12.10 -9.61
CA THR A 149 22.08 13.17 -10.60
C THR A 149 21.50 12.62 -11.89
N SER A 150 20.26 12.16 -11.84
CA SER A 150 19.42 12.07 -13.03
C SER A 150 18.44 13.26 -12.97
N PRO A 151 18.44 14.17 -13.97
CA PRO A 151 17.70 15.42 -13.93
C PRO A 151 16.19 15.15 -13.88
N VAL A 152 15.49 15.82 -12.96
CA VAL A 152 14.03 15.71 -12.74
C VAL A 152 13.28 16.83 -13.47
N ASP A 153 13.80 17.31 -14.60
CA ASP A 153 13.15 18.33 -15.43
C ASP A 153 12.21 17.71 -16.46
N THR A 154 11.29 16.85 -16.02
CA THR A 154 10.21 16.40 -16.90
C THR A 154 8.87 16.49 -16.19
N VAL A 155 8.19 17.60 -16.47
CA VAL A 155 6.80 17.92 -16.08
C VAL A 155 5.81 16.81 -16.53
N THR A 156 6.21 15.89 -17.41
CA THR A 156 5.40 14.75 -17.85
C THR A 156 5.44 13.52 -16.91
N ASN A 157 6.36 13.43 -15.95
CA ASN A 157 6.55 12.26 -15.05
C ASN A 157 6.12 12.50 -13.58
N ALA A 158 5.45 13.60 -13.28
CA ALA A 158 5.08 13.98 -11.91
C ALA A 158 3.75 13.37 -11.44
N VAL A 159 3.43 12.12 -11.83
CA VAL A 159 2.23 11.41 -11.37
C VAL A 159 2.66 10.34 -10.37
N SER A 160 2.11 10.38 -9.14
CA SER A 160 2.40 9.35 -8.14
C SER A 160 1.92 7.97 -8.60
N GLY A 161 2.48 6.90 -8.02
CA GLY A 161 1.96 5.53 -8.25
C GLY A 161 0.46 5.41 -7.93
N VAL A 162 -0.03 6.18 -6.95
CA VAL A 162 -1.46 6.27 -6.63
C VAL A 162 -2.24 6.88 -7.80
N GLY A 163 -1.78 8.00 -8.36
CA GLY A 163 -2.39 8.59 -9.55
C GLY A 163 -2.41 7.63 -10.76
N LYS A 164 -1.35 6.83 -10.96
CA LYS A 164 -1.33 5.78 -11.99
C LYS A 164 -2.42 4.73 -11.76
N ILE A 165 -2.65 4.29 -10.52
CA ILE A 165 -3.72 3.33 -10.19
C ILE A 165 -5.10 3.91 -10.47
N PHE A 166 -5.36 5.17 -10.07
CA PHE A 166 -6.65 5.80 -10.32
C PHE A 166 -6.92 6.02 -11.82
N LYS A 167 -5.88 6.42 -12.59
CA LYS A 167 -5.96 6.51 -14.04
C LYS A 167 -6.29 5.16 -14.69
N ARG A 168 -5.59 4.10 -14.27
CA ARG A 168 -5.79 2.73 -14.77
C ARG A 168 -7.12 2.13 -14.35
N ALA A 169 -7.69 2.49 -13.21
CA ALA A 169 -8.97 1.94 -12.76
C ALA A 169 -10.17 2.32 -13.67
N GLY A 170 -9.99 3.29 -14.58
CA GLY A 170 -10.94 3.61 -15.65
C GLY A 170 -10.68 2.89 -16.99
N GLU A 171 -9.59 2.13 -17.12
CA GLU A 171 -9.16 1.45 -18.33
C GLU A 171 -8.99 -0.05 -18.02
N ASN A 172 -9.57 -0.95 -18.81
CA ASN A 172 -9.55 -2.40 -18.55
C ASN A 172 -8.21 -3.06 -18.82
N VAL A 173 -7.13 -2.58 -18.19
CA VAL A 173 -5.79 -3.10 -18.39
C VAL A 173 -5.42 -3.97 -17.19
N ILE A 174 -5.51 -5.28 -17.41
CA ILE A 174 -4.90 -6.29 -16.55
C ILE A 174 -3.42 -6.30 -16.91
N GLU A 175 -2.58 -5.70 -16.07
CA GLU A 175 -1.12 -5.81 -16.23
C GLU A 175 -0.60 -6.88 -15.26
N GLN A 176 -0.04 -7.95 -15.82
CA GLN A 176 0.87 -8.83 -15.10
C GLN A 176 2.20 -8.10 -14.95
N SER A 177 2.64 -7.90 -13.71
CA SER A 177 4.02 -7.49 -13.44
C SER A 177 4.61 -8.44 -12.43
N ARG A 178 5.65 -9.17 -12.86
CA ARG A 178 6.68 -9.72 -11.97
C ARG A 178 7.50 -8.55 -11.44
N SER A 179 7.92 -8.65 -10.19
CA SER A 179 8.85 -7.73 -9.57
C SER A 179 10.00 -8.54 -9.01
N ASP A 180 11.18 -8.36 -9.60
CA ASP A 180 12.44 -8.64 -8.92
C ASP A 180 12.65 -7.54 -7.87
N ALA A 181 12.45 -7.90 -6.60
CA ALA A 181 12.93 -7.11 -5.48
C ALA A 181 13.58 -8.05 -4.46
N GLU A 182 14.65 -8.70 -4.90
CA GLU A 182 15.75 -9.08 -4.03
C GLU A 182 17.02 -8.54 -4.68
N ASP A 183 17.39 -7.30 -4.34
CA ASP A 183 18.80 -6.94 -4.47
C ASP A 183 19.52 -7.59 -3.29
N ASN A 184 20.30 -8.60 -3.63
CA ASN A 184 21.04 -9.45 -2.71
C ASN A 184 22.31 -8.70 -2.29
N ARG A 185 22.16 -7.64 -1.49
CA ARG A 185 23.30 -6.90 -0.92
C ARG A 185 23.36 -7.07 0.59
N LEU A 186 24.44 -7.76 0.96
CA LEU A 186 24.95 -8.07 2.29
C LEU A 186 24.29 -9.28 3.00
N LYS A 187 24.91 -10.44 2.78
CA LYS A 187 24.91 -11.56 3.74
C LYS A 187 25.36 -11.02 5.10
N SER A 188 24.40 -10.77 6.00
CA SER A 188 24.70 -10.20 7.30
C SER A 188 24.89 -11.32 8.33
N VAL A 189 26.03 -11.26 9.01
CA VAL A 189 26.21 -11.89 10.32
C VAL A 189 25.05 -11.43 11.21
N ILE A 190 24.36 -12.35 11.87
CA ILE A 190 23.11 -12.10 12.64
C ILE A 190 23.21 -10.87 13.58
N GLY A 191 24.39 -10.64 14.17
CA GLY A 191 24.66 -9.49 15.04
C GLY A 191 24.58 -8.12 14.35
N PHE A 192 24.96 -8.01 13.07
CA PHE A 192 24.92 -6.76 12.30
C PHE A 192 23.47 -6.30 12.07
N ALA A 193 22.61 -7.22 11.61
CA ALA A 193 21.21 -6.93 11.32
C ALA A 193 20.38 -6.60 12.58
N LYS A 194 20.74 -7.15 13.75
CA LYS A 194 20.12 -6.77 15.03
C LYS A 194 20.57 -5.38 15.48
N THR A 195 21.86 -5.10 15.42
CA THR A 195 22.42 -3.79 15.80
C THR A 195 21.84 -2.64 14.96
N LYS A 196 21.72 -2.83 13.64
CA LYS A 196 21.06 -1.84 12.75
C LYS A 196 19.62 -1.53 13.17
N ARG A 197 18.87 -2.55 13.62
CA ARG A 197 17.50 -2.41 14.12
C ARG A 197 17.44 -1.67 15.46
N ASP A 198 18.40 -1.89 16.35
CA ASP A 198 18.49 -1.18 17.62
C ASP A 198 18.77 0.32 17.41
N TYR A 199 19.72 0.66 16.54
CA TYR A 199 19.97 2.05 16.16
C TYR A 199 18.76 2.72 15.50
N ALA A 200 18.11 2.02 14.56
CA ALA A 200 16.91 2.54 13.93
C ALA A 200 15.78 2.79 14.95
N TYR A 201 15.61 1.91 15.94
CA TYR A 201 14.65 2.06 17.02
C TYR A 201 14.97 3.28 17.90
N ASP A 202 16.22 3.46 18.32
CA ASP A 202 16.65 4.57 19.19
C ASP A 202 16.47 5.93 18.51
N MET A 203 16.70 6.01 17.19
CA MET A 203 16.48 7.22 16.39
C MET A 203 15.03 7.40 15.92
N ASN A 204 14.13 6.48 16.28
CA ASN A 204 12.73 6.47 15.86
C ASN A 204 12.58 6.54 14.32
N VAL A 205 13.39 5.76 13.59
CA VAL A 205 13.33 5.63 12.13
C VAL A 205 12.95 4.22 11.69
N ASP A 206 12.59 4.10 10.43
CA ASP A 206 12.27 2.82 9.81
C ASP A 206 13.55 2.12 9.32
N VAL A 207 13.89 0.99 9.96
CA VAL A 207 15.02 0.16 9.52
C VAL A 207 14.84 -0.38 8.08
N TYR A 208 13.60 -0.51 7.62
CA TYR A 208 13.27 -0.96 6.27
C TYR A 208 12.99 0.21 5.31
N SER A 209 13.37 1.43 5.68
CA SER A 209 13.13 2.60 4.84
C SER A 209 13.73 2.44 3.44
N ARG A 210 12.98 2.84 2.41
CA ARG A 210 13.48 3.04 1.04
C ARG A 210 14.24 4.37 0.87
N ASN A 211 14.87 4.86 1.92
CA ASN A 211 15.75 6.02 1.86
C ASN A 211 17.19 5.54 1.77
N PRO A 212 17.83 5.57 0.58
CA PRO A 212 19.20 5.07 0.43
C PRO A 212 20.17 5.82 1.35
N LEU A 213 20.00 7.14 1.49
CA LEU A 213 20.84 7.96 2.37
C LEU A 213 20.76 7.52 3.84
N LEU A 214 19.57 7.11 4.30
CA LEU A 214 19.39 6.56 5.64
C LEU A 214 20.00 5.16 5.75
N GLN A 215 19.77 4.30 4.74
CA GLN A 215 20.29 2.93 4.74
C GLN A 215 21.82 2.94 4.80
N ASP A 216 22.47 3.75 3.97
CA ASP A 216 23.91 3.92 3.95
C ASP A 216 24.43 4.45 5.29
N SER A 217 23.76 5.44 5.87
CA SER A 217 24.14 6.00 7.18
C SER A 217 24.01 4.96 8.31
N LEU A 218 22.94 4.17 8.31
CA LEU A 218 22.73 3.10 9.29
C LEU A 218 23.75 1.96 9.10
N ASP A 219 24.07 1.59 7.87
CA ASP A 219 25.05 0.54 7.58
C ASP A 219 26.47 0.95 7.97
N ASN A 220 26.85 2.19 7.68
CA ASN A 220 28.13 2.76 8.09
C ASN A 220 28.26 2.83 9.61
N LEU A 221 27.22 3.30 10.31
CA LEU A 221 27.19 3.31 11.76
C LEU A 221 27.32 1.88 12.32
N THR A 222 26.58 0.92 11.78
CA THR A 222 26.60 -0.48 12.24
C THR A 222 27.97 -1.14 12.05
N TRP A 223 28.62 -0.91 10.90
CA TRP A 223 29.98 -1.40 10.66
C TRP A 223 31.00 -0.76 11.60
N SER A 224 30.86 0.54 11.87
CA SER A 224 31.73 1.22 12.83
C SER A 224 31.56 0.67 14.25
N GLY A 225 30.32 0.37 14.68
CA GLY A 225 30.02 -0.15 16.01
C GLY A 225 30.41 -1.61 16.24
N TYR A 226 30.42 -2.42 15.17
CA TYR A 226 30.92 -3.79 15.24
C TYR A 226 32.46 -3.86 15.25
N SER A 227 33.13 -2.93 14.56
CA SER A 227 34.61 -2.87 14.51
C SER A 227 35.26 -2.15 15.69
N GLY A 228 34.48 -1.43 16.51
CA GLY A 228 34.91 -0.91 17.81
C GLY A 228 33.71 -0.69 18.71
N ASN A 229 33.72 -1.27 19.92
CA ASN A 229 32.65 -1.26 20.93
C ASN A 229 31.99 0.12 21.14
N LEU A 230 31.04 0.49 20.29
CA LEU A 230 30.34 1.78 20.35
C LEU A 230 29.04 1.61 21.13
N ALA A 231 29.09 1.95 22.42
CA ALA A 231 27.89 2.24 23.20
C ALA A 231 27.52 3.72 22.98
N MET A 232 26.67 4.03 22.00
CA MET A 232 26.22 5.40 21.71
C MET A 232 24.72 5.57 21.93
N SER A 233 24.31 6.56 22.73
CA SER A 233 22.92 7.00 22.78
C SER A 233 22.61 7.88 21.56
N LEU A 234 21.72 7.42 20.69
CA LEU A 234 21.32 8.07 19.44
C LEU A 234 19.84 8.48 19.45
N VAL A 235 19.40 9.16 20.50
CA VAL A 235 18.01 9.65 20.58
C VAL A 235 17.83 10.88 19.69
N VAL A 236 16.84 10.82 18.81
CA VAL A 236 16.42 11.92 17.94
C VAL A 236 15.00 12.34 18.34
N ALA A 237 14.78 13.63 18.56
CA ALA A 237 13.45 14.16 18.82
C ALA A 237 12.52 13.83 17.63
N GLY A 238 11.38 13.20 17.92
CA GLY A 238 10.43 12.81 16.87
C GLY A 238 9.77 14.03 16.22
N VAL A 239 9.64 14.01 14.90
CA VAL A 239 8.81 14.99 14.18
C VAL A 239 7.34 14.58 14.31
N THR A 240 6.58 15.30 15.14
CA THR A 240 5.14 15.08 15.30
C THR A 240 4.38 15.72 14.15
N GLY A 241 3.64 14.91 13.38
CA GLY A 241 2.74 15.34 12.30
C GLY A 241 1.42 14.58 12.31
N PRO A 242 0.54 14.76 11.30
CA PRO A 242 -0.71 14.01 11.12
C PRO A 242 -0.45 12.55 10.67
N ILE A 243 0.52 11.90 11.30
CA ILE A 243 0.73 10.45 11.26
C ILE A 243 0.11 9.91 12.55
N THR A 244 -1.22 9.98 12.69
CA THR A 244 -1.89 9.43 13.88
C THR A 244 -2.09 7.93 13.72
N THR A 245 -0.99 7.19 13.78
CA THR A 245 -1.06 5.77 14.07
C THR A 245 -1.39 5.64 15.55
N ALA A 246 -2.56 5.08 15.85
CA ALA A 246 -3.12 4.95 17.20
C ALA A 246 -2.04 4.73 18.27
N THR A 247 -1.92 5.67 19.20
CA THR A 247 -0.78 5.89 20.11
C THR A 247 -0.39 4.70 21.00
N GLY A 248 -1.18 3.63 21.06
CA GLY A 248 -0.84 2.36 21.73
C GLY A 248 -0.22 1.29 20.83
N THR A 249 -0.53 1.28 19.53
CA THR A 249 -0.09 0.24 18.58
C THR A 249 1.33 0.48 18.07
N THR A 250 1.77 1.74 18.02
CA THR A 250 3.09 2.15 17.51
C THR A 250 4.25 1.67 18.38
N ASN A 251 4.16 1.81 19.70
CA ASN A 251 5.23 1.39 20.61
C ASN A 251 5.42 -0.13 20.62
N LEU A 252 4.32 -0.89 20.52
CA LEU A 252 4.39 -2.35 20.44
C LEU A 252 4.97 -2.79 19.10
N LEU A 253 4.52 -2.22 17.99
CA LEU A 253 5.06 -2.55 16.67
C LEU A 253 6.51 -2.10 16.50
N ASN A 254 6.92 -0.96 17.05
CA ASN A 254 8.30 -0.51 17.03
C ASN A 254 9.23 -1.51 17.73
N LYS A 255 8.80 -2.08 18.87
CA LYS A 255 9.54 -3.17 19.54
C LYS A 255 9.57 -4.44 18.69
N VAL A 256 8.45 -4.82 18.06
CA VAL A 256 8.41 -5.96 17.13
C VAL A 256 9.41 -5.76 15.98
N PHE A 257 9.48 -4.57 15.38
CA PHE A 257 10.45 -4.30 14.31
C PHE A 257 11.90 -4.28 14.80
N ARG A 258 12.14 -3.85 16.04
CA ARG A 258 13.46 -3.90 16.66
C ARG A 258 13.92 -5.34 16.94
N ASP A 259 13.01 -6.16 17.45
CA ASP A 259 13.37 -7.45 18.06
C ASP A 259 13.17 -8.64 17.09
N THR A 260 12.29 -8.53 16.08
CA THR A 260 11.92 -9.64 15.18
C THR A 260 12.56 -9.51 13.79
N ALA A 261 13.27 -10.54 13.34
CA ALA A 261 13.96 -10.51 12.04
C ALA A 261 12.96 -10.54 10.87
N PRO A 262 13.33 -10.10 9.65
CA PRO A 262 12.41 -10.06 8.50
C PRO A 262 11.74 -11.41 8.19
N ALA A 263 12.47 -12.52 8.27
CA ALA A 263 11.92 -13.85 8.05
C ALA A 263 10.88 -14.20 9.12
N ASP A 264 11.16 -13.90 10.39
CA ASP A 264 10.24 -14.12 11.51
C ASP A 264 9.01 -13.20 11.43
N LEU A 265 9.16 -11.98 10.92
CA LEU A 265 8.03 -11.10 10.62
C LEU A 265 7.11 -11.72 9.55
N ARG A 266 7.67 -12.33 8.50
CA ARG A 266 6.88 -13.05 7.48
C ARG A 266 6.16 -14.26 8.08
N ILE A 267 6.81 -15.03 8.94
CA ILE A 267 6.19 -16.17 9.65
C ILE A 267 5.04 -15.67 10.55
N MET A 268 5.26 -14.61 11.33
CA MET A 268 4.24 -13.98 12.16
C MET A 268 3.06 -13.50 11.30
N ASN A 269 3.33 -12.85 10.18
CA ASN A 269 2.31 -12.35 9.26
C ASN A 269 1.49 -13.49 8.67
N ARG A 270 2.14 -14.55 8.18
CA ARG A 270 1.47 -15.75 7.66
C ARG A 270 0.55 -16.37 8.71
N LYS A 271 1.02 -16.54 9.95
CA LYS A 271 0.21 -17.07 11.06
C LYS A 271 -1.04 -16.22 11.31
N LYS A 272 -0.89 -14.90 11.39
CA LYS A 272 -2.03 -13.98 11.56
C LYS A 272 -3.00 -14.06 10.40
N LEU A 273 -2.51 -14.07 9.16
CA LEU A 273 -3.35 -14.16 7.95
C LEU A 273 -4.14 -15.48 7.88
N LEU A 274 -3.52 -16.61 8.26
CA LEU A 274 -4.21 -17.89 8.39
C LEU A 274 -5.31 -17.85 9.45
N ASN A 275 -5.05 -17.22 10.60
CA ASN A 275 -6.07 -17.00 11.64
C ASN A 275 -7.22 -16.09 11.19
N MET A 276 -7.04 -15.31 10.11
CA MET A 276 -8.10 -14.54 9.45
C MET A 276 -8.81 -15.34 8.35
N SER A 277 -8.56 -16.65 8.24
CA SER A 277 -9.11 -17.56 7.24
C SER A 277 -8.77 -17.16 5.79
N ILE A 278 -7.59 -16.58 5.58
CA ILE A 278 -7.09 -16.22 4.25
C ILE A 278 -6.37 -17.44 3.66
N SER A 279 -6.62 -17.77 2.39
CA SER A 279 -6.02 -18.93 1.75
C SER A 279 -4.52 -18.77 1.55
N GLU A 280 -3.78 -19.87 1.67
CA GLU A 280 -2.32 -19.89 1.52
C GLU A 280 -1.85 -19.24 0.22
N GLY A 281 -2.46 -19.57 -0.93
CA GLY A 281 -2.09 -18.95 -2.20
C GLY A 281 -2.29 -17.42 -2.23
N THR A 282 -3.26 -16.87 -1.50
CA THR A 282 -3.39 -15.41 -1.37
C THR A 282 -2.33 -14.83 -0.44
N ILE A 283 -1.98 -15.57 0.62
CA ILE A 283 -0.92 -15.20 1.55
C ILE A 283 0.43 -15.17 0.84
N ASP A 284 0.75 -16.18 0.04
CA ASP A 284 1.99 -16.28 -0.72
C ASP A 284 2.13 -15.10 -1.67
N LEU A 285 1.11 -14.84 -2.50
CA LEU A 285 1.09 -13.68 -3.39
C LEU A 285 1.27 -12.34 -2.68
N PHE A 286 0.82 -12.20 -1.43
CA PHE A 286 0.99 -10.97 -0.66
C PHE A 286 2.37 -10.88 0.01
N ILE A 287 2.84 -11.98 0.63
CA ILE A 287 4.10 -12.04 1.37
C ILE A 287 5.30 -11.97 0.42
N GLU A 288 5.19 -12.56 -0.77
CA GLU A 288 6.23 -12.58 -1.81
C GLU A 288 6.19 -11.33 -2.71
N ASN A 289 5.18 -10.46 -2.56
CA ASN A 289 5.14 -9.22 -3.32
C ASN A 289 6.26 -8.27 -2.85
N GLY A 290 7.33 -8.24 -3.64
CA GLY A 290 8.53 -7.43 -3.44
C GLY A 290 8.32 -5.91 -3.43
N MET A 291 7.12 -5.42 -3.79
CA MET A 291 6.78 -4.02 -3.64
C MET A 291 6.57 -3.60 -2.19
N PHE A 292 6.29 -4.52 -1.26
CA PHE A 292 6.12 -4.19 0.15
C PHE A 292 7.41 -4.44 0.96
N THR A 293 7.73 -3.51 1.86
CA THR A 293 8.73 -3.77 2.90
C THR A 293 8.18 -4.71 3.98
N PRO A 294 9.05 -5.39 4.76
CA PRO A 294 8.61 -6.18 5.92
C PRO A 294 7.77 -5.38 6.92
N ARG A 295 8.08 -4.08 7.13
CA ARG A 295 7.26 -3.21 7.98
C ARG A 295 5.88 -2.98 7.39
N GLU A 296 5.78 -2.60 6.11
CA GLU A 296 4.49 -2.34 5.47
C GLU A 296 3.58 -3.57 5.50
N GLN A 297 4.09 -4.75 5.17
CA GLN A 297 3.32 -6.00 5.28
C GLN A 297 2.82 -6.22 6.71
N THR A 298 3.71 -6.06 7.69
CA THR A 298 3.40 -6.30 9.10
C THR A 298 2.38 -5.30 9.65
N VAL A 299 2.46 -4.03 9.24
CA VAL A 299 1.49 -3.00 9.64
C VAL A 299 0.12 -3.27 9.01
N ILE A 300 0.06 -3.65 7.73
CA ILE A 300 -1.20 -4.05 7.08
C ILE A 300 -1.82 -5.23 7.83
N VAL A 301 -1.06 -6.30 8.05
CA VAL A 301 -1.55 -7.50 8.73
C VAL A 301 -2.00 -7.18 10.14
N SER A 302 -1.21 -6.40 10.90
CA SER A 302 -1.57 -6.04 12.27
C SER A 302 -2.79 -5.11 12.35
N SER A 303 -2.97 -4.23 11.36
CA SER A 303 -4.15 -3.37 11.27
C SER A 303 -5.44 -4.18 11.06
N LEU A 304 -5.39 -5.20 10.20
CA LEU A 304 -6.50 -6.13 9.95
C LEU A 304 -6.71 -7.13 11.10
N ASP A 305 -5.64 -7.54 11.78
CA ASP A 305 -5.68 -8.40 12.97
C ASP A 305 -6.38 -7.70 14.15
N ALA A 306 -6.15 -6.39 14.31
CA ALA A 306 -6.83 -5.56 15.30
C ALA A 306 -8.35 -5.46 15.05
N MET A 307 -8.80 -5.70 13.81
CA MET A 307 -10.21 -5.69 13.42
C MET A 307 -10.84 -7.10 13.57
N LYS A 308 -10.78 -7.65 14.79
CA LYS A 308 -11.15 -9.06 15.08
C LYS A 308 -12.57 -9.45 14.65
N ASN A 309 -13.52 -8.52 14.75
CA ASN A 309 -14.93 -8.74 14.44
C ASN A 309 -15.28 -8.39 12.97
N THR A 310 -14.29 -8.06 12.14
CA THR A 310 -14.50 -7.75 10.74
C THR A 310 -14.33 -9.01 9.88
N ALA A 311 -15.40 -9.39 9.19
CA ALA A 311 -15.38 -10.49 8.23
C ALA A 311 -14.68 -10.11 6.92
N ASP A 312 -14.36 -11.11 6.09
CA ASP A 312 -13.83 -10.94 4.73
C ASP A 312 -12.55 -10.10 4.61
N ARG A 313 -11.70 -10.09 5.65
CA ARG A 313 -10.36 -9.44 5.62
C ARG A 313 -9.48 -9.92 4.46
N SER A 314 -9.76 -11.11 3.91
CA SER A 314 -9.16 -11.61 2.66
C SER A 314 -9.35 -10.67 1.47
N ALA A 315 -10.44 -9.89 1.40
CA ALA A 315 -10.68 -8.93 0.33
C ALA A 315 -9.63 -7.81 0.32
N PHE A 316 -9.21 -7.33 1.50
CA PHE A 316 -8.15 -6.33 1.60
C PHE A 316 -6.80 -6.90 1.16
N ILE A 317 -6.47 -8.13 1.58
CA ILE A 317 -5.21 -8.77 1.19
C ILE A 317 -5.17 -9.07 -0.31
N LYS A 318 -6.26 -9.58 -0.90
CA LYS A 318 -6.38 -9.76 -2.36
C LYS A 318 -6.24 -8.45 -3.12
N PHE A 319 -6.80 -7.36 -2.58
CA PHE A 319 -6.56 -6.03 -3.14
C PHE A 319 -5.07 -5.69 -3.07
N ALA A 320 -4.42 -5.92 -1.93
CA ALA A 320 -3.01 -5.62 -1.70
C ALA A 320 -2.04 -6.41 -2.61
N THR A 321 -2.38 -7.62 -3.07
CA THR A 321 -1.50 -8.40 -3.98
C THR A 321 -1.26 -7.69 -5.32
N SER A 322 -2.18 -6.82 -5.77
CA SER A 322 -2.04 -6.07 -7.02
C SER A 322 -1.07 -4.87 -6.96
N THR A 323 -0.31 -4.71 -5.86
CA THR A 323 0.62 -3.58 -5.72
C THR A 323 1.80 -3.78 -6.67
N ASN A 324 2.06 -2.80 -7.52
CA ASN A 324 3.16 -2.81 -8.48
C ASN A 324 4.09 -1.59 -8.36
N GLU A 325 3.90 -0.74 -7.36
CA GLU A 325 4.70 0.46 -7.12
C GLU A 325 4.97 0.65 -5.61
N PRO A 326 6.18 1.09 -5.20
CA PRO A 326 6.52 1.33 -3.78
C PRO A 326 5.62 2.36 -3.08
N ASP A 327 5.25 3.45 -3.76
CA ASP A 327 4.38 4.48 -3.17
C ASP A 327 2.96 3.95 -2.91
N VAL A 328 2.51 2.98 -3.71
CA VAL A 328 1.23 2.30 -3.53
C VAL A 328 1.30 1.35 -2.33
N ALA A 329 2.43 0.69 -2.10
CA ALA A 329 2.63 -0.14 -0.91
C ALA A 329 2.44 0.70 0.37
N PHE A 330 3.08 1.87 0.43
CA PHE A 330 2.93 2.80 1.55
C PHE A 330 1.50 3.36 1.66
N PHE A 331 0.86 3.70 0.54
CA PHE A 331 -0.55 4.11 0.52
C PHE A 331 -1.46 3.02 1.09
N ARG A 332 -1.29 1.75 0.71
CA ARG A 332 -2.09 0.63 1.20
C ARG A 332 -1.83 0.32 2.66
N GLN A 333 -0.60 0.50 3.13
CA GLN A 333 -0.29 0.47 4.57
C GLN A 333 -1.14 1.50 5.32
N ARG A 334 -1.06 2.77 4.94
CA ARG A 334 -1.84 3.84 5.56
C ARG A 334 -3.34 3.60 5.45
N GLN A 335 -3.80 3.00 4.35
CA GLN A 335 -5.20 2.67 4.15
C GLN A 335 -5.68 1.61 5.16
N ALA A 336 -4.88 0.57 5.42
CA ALA A 336 -5.20 -0.43 6.44
C ALA A 336 -5.25 0.20 7.85
N GLU A 337 -4.31 1.09 8.15
CA GLU A 337 -4.28 1.84 9.42
C GLU A 337 -5.51 2.75 9.57
N MET A 338 -5.92 3.44 8.49
CA MET A 338 -7.15 4.24 8.46
C MET A 338 -8.39 3.39 8.72
N TYR A 339 -8.52 2.21 8.09
CA TYR A 339 -9.64 1.31 8.37
C TYR A 339 -9.64 0.82 9.82
N SER A 340 -8.47 0.47 10.36
CA SER A 340 -8.34 0.04 11.75
C SER A 340 -8.71 1.16 12.73
N ASN A 341 -8.27 2.40 12.46
CA ASN A 341 -8.65 3.57 13.22
C ASN A 341 -10.16 3.85 13.12
N PHE A 342 -10.71 3.80 11.91
CA PHE A 342 -12.13 4.03 11.66
C PHE A 342 -13.02 3.03 12.38
N ASN A 343 -12.66 1.76 12.31
CA ASN A 343 -13.34 0.67 13.00
C ASN A 343 -13.35 0.87 14.52
N ARG A 344 -12.27 1.40 15.08
CA ARG A 344 -12.11 1.60 16.54
C ARG A 344 -12.80 2.88 17.04
N VAL A 345 -12.67 3.99 16.31
CA VAL A 345 -12.99 5.34 16.81
C VAL A 345 -14.34 5.84 16.28
N PHE A 346 -14.72 5.49 15.05
CA PHE A 346 -15.86 6.11 14.38
C PHE A 346 -17.04 5.16 14.22
N SER A 347 -16.88 4.09 13.42
CA SER A 347 -17.94 3.11 13.21
C SER A 347 -17.35 1.73 12.95
N PRO A 348 -17.78 0.69 13.68
CA PRO A 348 -17.33 -0.67 13.43
C PRO A 348 -17.57 -1.11 11.99
N VAL A 349 -16.52 -1.67 11.38
CA VAL A 349 -16.54 -2.28 10.05
C VAL A 349 -16.92 -3.75 10.23
N SER A 350 -18.07 -4.15 9.71
CA SER A 350 -18.58 -5.52 9.81
C SER A 350 -17.89 -6.46 8.83
N ARG A 351 -17.59 -6.00 7.60
CA ARG A 351 -16.89 -6.80 6.58
C ARG A 351 -16.17 -5.94 5.55
N PHE A 352 -15.16 -6.49 4.89
CA PHE A 352 -14.61 -5.91 3.66
C PHE A 352 -15.28 -6.47 2.42
N ILE A 353 -15.37 -5.65 1.38
CA ILE A 353 -15.87 -6.04 0.06
C ILE A 353 -14.98 -5.48 -1.04
N GLY A 354 -14.77 -6.27 -2.09
CA GLY A 354 -14.12 -5.79 -3.32
C GLY A 354 -15.08 -4.94 -4.16
N LEU A 355 -14.57 -3.86 -4.75
CA LEU A 355 -15.26 -2.97 -5.69
C LEU A 355 -14.37 -2.79 -6.93
N GLY A 356 -14.32 -3.82 -7.79
CA GLY A 356 -13.35 -3.89 -8.87
C GLY A 356 -11.92 -3.94 -8.34
N THR A 357 -11.09 -2.97 -8.72
CA THR A 357 -9.70 -2.82 -8.27
C THR A 357 -9.58 -2.13 -6.91
N PHE A 358 -10.69 -1.82 -6.23
CA PHE A 358 -10.70 -1.19 -4.91
C PHE A 358 -11.22 -2.15 -3.83
N VAL A 359 -10.95 -1.80 -2.57
CA VAL A 359 -11.56 -2.45 -1.40
C VAL A 359 -12.27 -1.41 -0.53
N ALA A 360 -13.47 -1.74 -0.09
CA ALA A 360 -14.28 -0.92 0.81
C ALA A 360 -14.69 -1.71 2.05
N GLY A 361 -14.92 -1.01 3.15
CA GLY A 361 -15.56 -1.56 4.34
C GLY A 361 -17.07 -1.36 4.29
N LEU A 362 -17.85 -2.35 4.73
CA LEU A 362 -19.22 -2.15 5.15
C LEU A 362 -19.23 -2.01 6.67
N THR A 363 -19.96 -1.02 7.17
CA THR A 363 -20.18 -0.85 8.61
C THR A 363 -21.27 -1.77 9.12
N THR A 364 -21.40 -1.92 10.44
CA THR A 364 -22.53 -2.61 11.07
C THR A 364 -23.89 -1.98 10.74
N LYS A 365 -23.91 -0.71 10.31
CA LYS A 365 -25.11 0.00 9.82
C LYS A 365 -25.32 -0.11 8.31
N ASN A 366 -24.60 -1.01 7.65
CA ASN A 366 -24.59 -1.20 6.19
C ASN A 366 -24.27 0.07 5.38
N ASN A 367 -23.49 1.00 5.95
CA ASN A 367 -22.87 2.08 5.20
C ASN A 367 -21.57 1.59 4.56
N LEU A 368 -21.37 1.94 3.30
CA LEU A 368 -20.14 1.71 2.56
C LEU A 368 -19.12 2.81 2.89
N VAL A 369 -17.93 2.42 3.32
CA VAL A 369 -16.86 3.33 3.70
C VAL A 369 -15.62 3.00 2.89
N LEU A 370 -15.09 4.02 2.21
CA LEU A 370 -13.83 3.97 1.48
C LEU A 370 -12.81 4.87 2.18
N CYS A 371 -11.89 4.27 2.94
CA CYS A 371 -10.78 5.01 3.54
C CYS A 371 -9.71 5.27 2.48
N LEU A 372 -9.30 6.52 2.31
CA LEU A 372 -8.36 6.95 1.28
C LEU A 372 -7.29 7.86 1.92
N PRO A 373 -6.03 7.40 2.02
CA PRO A 373 -4.89 8.17 2.52
C PRO A 373 -4.43 9.32 1.59
N LEU A 374 -5.37 10.07 1.04
CA LEU A 374 -5.14 11.18 0.13
C LEU A 374 -4.86 12.45 0.94
N ASP A 375 -3.95 13.29 0.45
CA ASP A 375 -3.63 14.57 1.09
C ASP A 375 -4.62 15.67 0.70
N HIS A 376 -4.94 15.73 -0.59
CA HIS A 376 -5.93 16.66 -1.12
C HIS A 376 -6.49 16.11 -2.43
N LEU A 377 -7.79 15.81 -2.44
CA LEU A 377 -8.51 15.24 -3.58
C LEU A 377 -9.06 16.34 -4.49
N LEU A 378 -8.60 16.36 -5.74
CA LEU A 378 -9.15 17.21 -6.81
C LEU A 378 -10.13 16.42 -7.69
N TRP A 379 -11.12 17.10 -8.27
CA TRP A 379 -12.07 16.54 -9.22
C TRP A 379 -11.47 16.45 -10.63
N THR A 380 -10.40 15.67 -10.77
CA THR A 380 -9.79 15.39 -12.07
C THR A 380 -10.66 14.46 -12.91
N ALA A 381 -10.40 14.39 -14.21
CA ALA A 381 -11.11 13.47 -15.10
C ALA A 381 -11.01 12.00 -14.64
N ASP A 382 -9.83 11.60 -14.12
CA ASP A 382 -9.61 10.23 -13.63
C ASP A 382 -10.33 9.98 -12.29
N VAL A 383 -10.35 10.96 -11.39
CA VAL A 383 -11.16 10.91 -10.16
C VAL A 383 -12.64 10.78 -10.51
N ALA A 384 -13.13 11.55 -11.48
CA ALA A 384 -14.52 11.51 -11.90
C ALA A 384 -14.90 10.13 -12.47
N LYS A 385 -14.02 9.52 -13.29
CA LYS A 385 -14.21 8.16 -13.84
C LYS A 385 -14.31 7.14 -12.71
N VAL A 386 -13.34 7.14 -11.79
CA VAL A 386 -13.28 6.21 -10.67
C VAL A 386 -14.47 6.39 -9.73
N ALA A 387 -14.84 7.64 -9.39
CA ALA A 387 -15.97 7.91 -8.53
C ALA A 387 -17.30 7.45 -9.16
N THR A 388 -17.46 7.63 -10.48
CA THR A 388 -18.62 7.12 -11.21
C THR A 388 -18.66 5.59 -11.20
N PHE A 389 -17.52 4.94 -11.49
CA PHE A 389 -17.38 3.48 -11.42
C PHE A 389 -17.73 2.94 -10.03
N LEU A 390 -17.13 3.50 -8.97
CA LEU A 390 -17.39 3.10 -7.59
C LEU A 390 -18.85 3.33 -7.19
N SER A 391 -19.47 4.41 -7.68
CA SER A 391 -20.89 4.68 -7.44
C SER A 391 -21.78 3.62 -8.07
N HIS A 392 -21.49 3.21 -9.30
CA HIS A 392 -22.23 2.15 -9.99
C HIS A 392 -22.03 0.78 -9.30
N GLN A 393 -20.79 0.44 -8.94
CA GLN A 393 -20.46 -0.79 -8.19
C GLN A 393 -21.09 -0.83 -6.80
N ALA A 394 -21.22 0.32 -6.15
CA ALA A 394 -21.90 0.41 -4.86
C ALA A 394 -23.41 0.21 -5.04
N SER A 395 -24.03 0.89 -6.01
CA SER A 395 -25.47 0.79 -6.27
C SER A 395 -25.93 -0.61 -6.67
N SER A 396 -25.06 -1.40 -7.32
CA SER A 396 -25.38 -2.79 -7.68
C SER A 396 -25.34 -3.77 -6.50
N LYS A 397 -24.84 -3.35 -5.33
CA LYS A 397 -24.81 -4.18 -4.12
C LYS A 397 -26.01 -3.88 -3.22
N LEU A 398 -26.90 -4.86 -3.11
CA LEU A 398 -28.16 -4.77 -2.37
C LEU A 398 -27.95 -4.34 -0.91
N GLY A 399 -28.71 -3.32 -0.49
CA GLY A 399 -28.89 -2.95 0.92
C GLY A 399 -28.00 -1.83 1.46
N ILE A 400 -27.10 -1.24 0.67
CA ILE A 400 -26.23 -0.15 1.17
C ILE A 400 -27.07 1.08 1.52
N ASN A 401 -26.92 1.59 2.74
CA ASN A 401 -27.67 2.75 3.23
C ASN A 401 -27.04 4.08 2.82
N LYS A 402 -25.71 4.19 2.92
CA LYS A 402 -24.94 5.41 2.59
C LYS A 402 -23.57 5.05 2.03
N LYS A 403 -23.02 5.95 1.22
CA LYS A 403 -21.65 5.89 0.71
C LYS A 403 -20.81 6.99 1.36
N GLN A 404 -19.64 6.65 1.88
CA GLN A 404 -18.75 7.57 2.58
C GLN A 404 -17.31 7.40 2.11
N MET A 405 -16.67 8.52 1.74
CA MET A 405 -15.23 8.60 1.54
C MET A 405 -14.60 9.24 2.78
N VAL A 406 -13.63 8.56 3.38
CA VAL A 406 -12.90 9.02 4.56
C VAL A 406 -11.48 9.36 4.12
N LEU A 407 -11.13 10.64 4.16
CA LEU A 407 -9.85 11.15 3.68
C LEU A 407 -8.90 11.44 4.85
N ALA A 408 -7.62 11.13 4.68
CA ALA A 408 -6.58 11.56 5.61
C ALA A 408 -6.39 13.09 5.56
N GLY A 409 -6.51 13.69 4.38
CA GLY A 409 -6.45 15.12 4.17
C GLY A 409 -7.79 15.72 3.78
N THR A 410 -7.83 16.48 2.68
CA THR A 410 -8.99 17.29 2.29
C THR A 410 -9.46 17.00 0.86
N ALA A 411 -10.53 17.66 0.42
CA ALA A 411 -11.01 17.66 -0.95
C ALA A 411 -11.33 19.09 -1.40
N SER A 412 -11.13 19.38 -2.70
CA SER A 412 -11.48 20.67 -3.30
C SER A 412 -13.00 20.92 -3.21
N PRO A 413 -13.45 22.19 -3.30
CA PRO A 413 -14.87 22.51 -3.39
C PRO A 413 -15.57 21.76 -4.53
N MET A 414 -14.93 21.63 -5.71
CA MET A 414 -15.48 20.92 -6.85
C MET A 414 -15.60 19.41 -6.57
N ALA A 415 -14.56 18.80 -6.01
CA ALA A 415 -14.59 17.38 -5.65
C ALA A 415 -15.69 17.08 -4.64
N LYS A 416 -15.86 17.94 -3.63
CA LYS A 416 -16.95 17.82 -2.64
C LYS A 416 -18.32 17.87 -3.27
N GLN A 417 -18.56 18.88 -4.12
CA GLN A 417 -19.83 19.04 -4.81
C GLN A 417 -20.14 17.83 -5.69
N LYS A 418 -19.19 17.41 -6.53
CA LYS A 418 -19.38 16.35 -7.51
C LYS A 418 -19.51 14.96 -6.91
N LEU A 419 -18.75 14.67 -5.85
CA LEU A 419 -18.93 13.44 -5.09
C LEU A 419 -20.29 13.40 -4.37
N LYS A 420 -20.77 14.54 -3.87
CA LYS A 420 -22.12 14.64 -3.28
C LYS A 420 -23.21 14.42 -4.32
N GLU A 421 -23.06 14.95 -5.54
CA GLU A 421 -23.95 14.68 -6.68
C GLU A 421 -23.99 13.17 -7.01
N LEU A 422 -22.85 12.47 -6.87
CA LEU A 422 -22.77 11.01 -6.97
C LEU A 422 -23.27 10.25 -5.73
N GLY A 423 -23.78 10.94 -4.71
CA GLY A 423 -24.32 10.35 -3.48
C GLY A 423 -23.28 9.90 -2.46
N TRP A 424 -22.05 10.43 -2.52
CA TRP A 424 -21.02 10.22 -1.51
C TRP A 424 -21.04 11.32 -0.46
N SER A 425 -20.96 10.93 0.79
CA SER A 425 -20.53 11.82 1.88
C SER A 425 -19.00 11.79 1.98
N ILE A 426 -18.39 12.90 2.38
CA ILE A 426 -16.94 13.01 2.55
C ILE A 426 -16.67 13.39 3.99
N SER A 427 -15.67 12.76 4.58
CA SER A 427 -15.14 13.14 5.87
C SER A 427 -13.64 13.36 5.74
N GLU A 428 -13.19 14.56 6.08
CA GLU A 428 -11.83 15.03 5.87
C GLU A 428 -11.04 14.99 7.19
N ARG A 429 -9.71 14.90 7.09
CA ARG A 429 -8.78 14.95 8.24
C ARG A 429 -9.09 13.90 9.31
N MET A 430 -9.45 12.68 8.87
CA MET A 430 -9.83 11.57 9.76
C MET A 430 -8.71 10.53 9.93
N PHE A 431 -7.44 10.97 9.93
CA PHE A 431 -6.27 10.12 10.16
C PHE A 431 -5.00 10.92 10.48
#